data_AF-A0A538EFD7-F1
#
_entry.id   AF-A0A538EFD7-F1
#
_cell.length_a   1.000
_cell.length_b   1.000
_cell.length_c   1.000
_cell.angle_alpha   90.00
_cell.angle_beta   90.00
_cell.angle_gamma   90.00
#
_symmetry.space_group_name_H-M   'P 1'
#
loop_
_entity.id
_entity.type
_entity.pdbx_description
1 polymer ?
#
loop_
_entity_poly.entity_id
_entity_poly.type
_entity_poly.pdbx_seq_one_letter_code
_entity_poly.pdbx_strand_id
1 'polypeptide(L)'
;MRDESEVWQALLRRKGASVTDLAGQLGVTRQHAHRLLTGRRPAETQRAELDAALALGSASSGHPLYAIGELDDDGELDLVPAGDAQPLFADREVATRVAQELEAVSSNVCVLPVWPRHAWRNLVAFHAAWGADPEPRKLFVVDAADEELPLDAVLDEIRDGLEVTLRARTLARDPDFLEEVDLRLTGYTDARLPQ
;
A
#
# COMPACT_ATOMS: atom_id res chain seq x y z
N MET A 1 12.06 -4.82 4.91
CA MET A 1 10.62 -4.96 4.58
C MET A 1 9.92 -5.75 5.67
N ARG A 2 8.62 -5.51 5.92
CA ARG A 2 7.83 -6.25 6.92
C ARG A 2 7.64 -7.73 6.53
N ASP A 3 7.51 -8.59 7.53
CA ASP A 3 7.33 -10.02 7.29
C ASP A 3 5.94 -10.32 6.72
N GLU A 4 5.87 -11.24 5.76
CA GLU A 4 4.62 -11.60 5.07
C GLU A 4 3.53 -12.07 6.06
N SER A 5 3.92 -12.78 7.12
CA SER A 5 2.99 -13.24 8.16
C SER A 5 2.43 -12.09 9.01
N GLU A 6 3.22 -11.04 9.25
CA GLU A 6 2.76 -9.83 9.95
C GLU A 6 1.75 -9.08 9.09
N VAL A 7 2.03 -8.96 7.79
CA VAL A 7 1.15 -8.31 6.81
C VAL A 7 -0.18 -9.05 6.71
N TRP A 8 -0.18 -10.37 6.58
CA TRP A 8 -1.43 -11.15 6.53
C TRP A 8 -2.24 -11.05 7.81
N GLN A 9 -1.59 -11.03 8.98
CA GLN A 9 -2.28 -10.81 10.24
C GLN A 9 -2.87 -9.41 10.35
N ALA A 10 -2.16 -8.39 9.87
CA ALA A 10 -2.67 -7.03 9.79
C ALA A 10 -3.87 -6.91 8.84
N LEU A 11 -3.81 -7.54 7.66
CA LEU A 11 -4.92 -7.61 6.70
C LEU A 11 -6.15 -8.28 7.30
N LEU A 12 -5.96 -9.43 7.98
CA LEU A 12 -7.06 -10.13 8.64
C LEU A 12 -7.74 -9.25 9.71
N ARG A 13 -6.93 -8.57 10.54
CA ARG A 13 -7.42 -7.60 11.54
C ARG A 13 -8.16 -6.43 10.89
N ARG A 14 -7.59 -5.85 9.83
CA ARG A 14 -8.18 -4.72 9.09
C ARG A 14 -9.54 -5.07 8.48
N LYS A 15 -9.75 -6.33 8.08
CA LYS A 15 -11.04 -6.83 7.58
C LYS A 15 -12.05 -7.14 8.70
N GLY A 16 -11.65 -7.07 9.97
CA GLY A 16 -12.48 -7.49 11.10
C GLY A 16 -12.80 -8.98 11.08
N ALA A 17 -11.99 -9.79 10.38
CA ALA A 17 -12.22 -11.22 10.21
C ALA A 17 -11.40 -12.03 11.24
N SER A 18 -11.89 -13.19 11.62
CA SER A 18 -11.17 -14.15 12.46
C SER A 18 -10.48 -15.22 11.61
N VAL A 19 -9.55 -15.96 12.21
CA VAL A 19 -8.94 -17.15 11.57
C VAL A 19 -10.01 -18.21 11.22
N THR A 20 -11.12 -18.24 11.96
CA THR A 20 -12.25 -19.13 11.66
C THR A 20 -12.97 -18.71 10.38
N ASP A 21 -13.20 -17.40 10.19
CA ASP A 21 -13.85 -16.86 8.99
C ASP A 21 -12.97 -17.11 7.77
N LEU A 22 -11.66 -16.87 7.91
CA LEU A 22 -10.68 -17.17 6.86
C LEU A 22 -10.68 -18.66 6.49
N ALA A 23 -10.69 -19.56 7.49
CA ALA A 23 -10.76 -20.99 7.25
C ALA A 23 -12.04 -21.39 6.49
N GLY A 24 -13.18 -20.79 6.85
CA GLY A 24 -14.44 -20.97 6.15
C GLY A 24 -14.38 -20.49 4.70
N GLN A 25 -13.77 -19.32 4.44
CA GLN A 25 -13.61 -18.76 3.10
C GLN A 25 -12.70 -19.61 2.22
N LEU A 26 -11.61 -20.15 2.77
CA LEU A 26 -10.66 -21.01 2.07
C LEU A 26 -11.13 -22.48 1.97
N GLY A 27 -12.21 -22.86 2.65
CA GLY A 27 -12.68 -24.25 2.67
C GLY A 27 -11.74 -25.21 3.40
N VAL A 28 -10.97 -24.72 4.37
CA VAL A 28 -9.95 -25.49 5.10
C VAL A 28 -10.23 -25.53 6.61
N THR A 29 -9.47 -26.33 7.35
CA THR A 29 -9.58 -26.34 8.81
C THR A 29 -8.97 -25.07 9.42
N ARG A 30 -9.47 -24.63 10.58
CA ARG A 30 -8.90 -23.51 11.34
C ARG A 30 -7.40 -23.68 11.61
N GLN A 31 -6.95 -24.90 11.92
CA GLN A 31 -5.54 -25.19 12.15
C GLN A 31 -4.70 -25.05 10.87
N HIS A 32 -5.28 -25.38 9.70
CA HIS A 32 -4.60 -25.19 8.43
C HIS A 32 -4.52 -23.71 8.05
N ALA A 33 -5.62 -22.94 8.18
CA ALA A 33 -5.61 -21.50 7.97
C ALA A 33 -4.61 -20.78 8.89
N HIS A 34 -4.53 -21.17 10.17
CA HIS A 34 -3.53 -20.62 11.08
C HIS A 34 -2.10 -20.94 10.64
N ARG A 35 -1.84 -22.15 10.13
CA ARG A 35 -0.54 -22.53 9.58
C ARG A 35 -0.19 -21.78 8.30
N LEU A 36 -1.18 -21.45 7.47
CA LEU A 36 -0.96 -20.61 6.29
C LEU A 36 -0.55 -19.19 6.70
N LEU A 37 -1.24 -18.60 7.68
CA LEU A 37 -0.95 -17.25 8.18
C LEU A 37 0.41 -17.10 8.88
N THR A 38 0.93 -18.17 9.49
CA THR A 38 2.16 -18.16 10.32
C THR A 38 3.32 -18.93 9.70
N GLY A 39 3.07 -19.63 8.60
CA GLY A 39 4.05 -20.46 7.92
C GLY A 39 5.02 -19.61 7.09
N ARG A 40 6.29 -20.01 7.07
CA ARG A 40 7.34 -19.21 6.40
C ARG A 40 7.20 -19.12 4.88
N ARG A 41 6.57 -20.10 4.20
CA ARG A 41 6.36 -20.13 2.74
C ARG A 41 5.22 -21.09 2.36
N PRO A 42 3.98 -20.62 2.13
CA PRO A 42 2.96 -21.46 1.50
C PRO A 42 3.33 -21.76 0.03
N ALA A 43 2.68 -22.77 -0.55
CA ALA A 43 2.75 -22.99 -2.00
C ALA A 43 2.10 -21.81 -2.74
N GLU A 44 2.52 -21.54 -3.98
CA GLU A 44 2.07 -20.35 -4.71
C GLU A 44 0.55 -20.29 -4.89
N THR A 45 -0.11 -21.43 -5.14
CA THR A 45 -1.58 -21.49 -5.23
C THR A 45 -2.25 -21.14 -3.90
N GLN A 46 -1.70 -21.61 -2.78
CA GLN A 46 -2.21 -21.32 -1.44
C GLN A 46 -1.99 -19.85 -1.07
N ARG A 47 -0.86 -19.28 -1.52
CA ARG A 47 -0.60 -17.84 -1.37
C ARG A 47 -1.63 -17.03 -2.14
N ALA A 48 -1.87 -17.34 -3.42
CA ALA A 48 -2.84 -16.63 -4.24
C ALA A 48 -4.26 -16.70 -3.64
N GLU A 49 -4.67 -17.86 -3.12
CA GLU A 49 -5.94 -18.02 -2.40
C GLU A 49 -6.00 -17.18 -1.13
N LEU A 50 -4.91 -17.15 -0.36
CA LEU A 50 -4.79 -16.35 0.85
C LEU A 50 -4.84 -14.84 0.55
N ASP A 51 -4.11 -14.40 -0.47
CA ASP A 51 -4.09 -13.01 -0.92
C ASP A 51 -5.47 -12.58 -1.43
N ALA A 52 -6.18 -13.43 -2.19
CA ALA A 52 -7.56 -13.17 -2.59
C ALA A 52 -8.51 -13.08 -1.39
N ALA A 53 -8.34 -13.94 -0.38
CA ALA A 53 -9.15 -13.90 0.83
C ALA A 53 -8.87 -12.65 1.68
N LEU A 54 -7.62 -12.22 1.76
CA LEU A 54 -7.14 -11.10 2.58
C LEU A 54 -7.12 -9.76 1.84
N ALA A 55 -7.36 -9.73 0.53
CA ALA A 55 -7.32 -8.53 -0.28
C ALA A 55 -8.17 -7.40 0.30
N LEU A 56 -7.62 -6.19 0.31
CA LEU A 56 -8.30 -5.00 0.81
C LEU A 56 -9.50 -4.63 -0.07
N GLY A 57 -10.63 -4.38 0.58
CA GLY A 57 -11.91 -4.08 -0.07
C GLY A 57 -12.82 -5.28 -0.28
N SER A 58 -13.97 -5.01 -0.89
CA SER A 58 -14.95 -6.04 -1.25
C SER A 58 -14.52 -6.77 -2.50
N ALA A 59 -14.69 -8.09 -2.51
CA ALA A 59 -14.39 -8.92 -3.65
C ALA A 59 -15.17 -8.47 -4.90
N SER A 60 -14.48 -8.49 -6.05
CA SER A 60 -15.06 -8.22 -7.36
C SER A 60 -14.68 -9.32 -8.35
N SER A 61 -15.21 -9.24 -9.58
CA SER A 61 -14.80 -10.13 -10.67
C SER A 61 -13.29 -10.04 -10.93
N GLY A 62 -12.65 -11.17 -11.22
CA GLY A 62 -11.22 -11.25 -11.50
C GLY A 62 -10.39 -11.60 -10.26
N HIS A 63 -9.10 -11.29 -10.32
CA HIS A 63 -8.16 -11.48 -9.22
C HIS A 63 -7.86 -10.14 -8.54
N PRO A 64 -7.52 -10.12 -7.25
CA PRO A 64 -6.95 -8.92 -6.64
C PRO A 64 -5.67 -8.53 -7.38
N LEU A 65 -5.37 -7.24 -7.37
CA LEU A 65 -4.08 -6.72 -7.80
C LEU A 65 -3.23 -6.44 -6.56
N TYR A 66 -1.97 -6.09 -6.77
CA TYR A 66 -1.04 -5.78 -5.69
C TYR A 66 -0.74 -4.28 -5.69
N ALA A 67 -0.62 -3.71 -4.51
CA ALA A 67 -0.17 -2.34 -4.30
C ALA A 67 0.98 -2.30 -3.30
N ILE A 68 1.77 -1.23 -3.34
CA ILE A 68 2.74 -0.93 -2.30
C ILE A 68 2.00 -0.23 -1.14
N GLY A 69 2.27 -0.67 0.08
CA GLY A 69 1.72 -0.11 1.30
C GLY A 69 2.76 0.00 2.41
N GLU A 70 2.35 0.58 3.54
CA GLU A 70 3.10 0.56 4.79
C GLU A 70 2.29 -0.15 5.87
N LEU A 71 2.98 -0.97 6.66
CA LEU A 71 2.50 -1.51 7.93
C LEU A 71 3.28 -0.86 9.06
N ASP A 72 2.61 0.01 9.81
CA ASP A 72 3.23 0.69 10.95
C ASP A 72 3.34 -0.22 12.19
N ASP A 73 3.97 0.29 13.25
CA ASP A 73 4.20 -0.44 14.48
C ASP A 73 2.92 -0.72 15.28
N ASP A 74 1.86 0.07 15.07
CA ASP A 74 0.54 -0.15 15.66
C ASP A 74 -0.27 -1.22 14.91
N GLY A 75 0.21 -1.60 13.72
CA GLY A 75 -0.38 -2.63 12.87
C GLY A 75 -1.44 -2.09 11.91
N GLU A 76 -1.47 -0.78 11.68
CA GLU A 76 -2.33 -0.15 10.68
C GLU A 76 -1.69 -0.24 9.29
N LEU A 77 -2.56 -0.39 8.29
CA LEU A 77 -2.20 -0.60 6.90
C LEU A 77 -2.68 0.56 6.04
N ASP A 78 -1.73 1.22 5.38
CA ASP A 78 -2.00 2.31 4.45
C ASP A 78 -1.42 2.00 3.07
N LEU A 79 -2.17 2.32 2.01
CA LEU A 79 -1.62 2.30 0.66
C LEU A 79 -0.66 3.48 0.46
N VAL A 80 0.42 3.24 -0.27
CA VAL A 80 1.41 4.26 -0.64
C VAL A 80 1.13 4.67 -2.09
N PRO A 81 0.75 5.93 -2.35
CA PRO A 81 0.66 6.45 -3.71
C PRO A 81 2.05 6.84 -4.23
N ALA A 82 2.22 6.83 -5.56
CA ALA A 82 3.35 7.44 -6.25
C ALA A 82 2.94 8.84 -6.68
N GLY A 83 3.27 9.85 -5.87
CA GLY A 83 2.75 11.21 -6.05
C GLY A 83 1.22 11.25 -5.98
N ASP A 84 0.58 11.60 -7.08
CA ASP A 84 -0.87 11.73 -7.18
C ASP A 84 -1.56 10.50 -7.79
N ALA A 85 -0.81 9.42 -8.05
CA ALA A 85 -1.28 8.19 -8.64
C ALA A 85 -1.15 6.99 -7.69
N GLN A 86 -1.95 5.95 -7.95
CA GLN A 86 -1.90 4.66 -7.27
C GLN A 86 -1.50 3.58 -8.28
N PRO A 87 -0.22 3.20 -8.35
CA PRO A 87 0.22 2.09 -9.17
C PRO A 87 -0.30 0.77 -8.57
N LEU A 88 -0.78 -0.11 -9.45
CA LEU A 88 -1.18 -1.49 -9.14
C LEU A 88 -0.38 -2.47 -9.99
N PHE A 89 -0.13 -3.67 -9.48
CA PHE A 89 0.61 -4.72 -10.18
C PHE A 89 -0.26 -5.96 -10.31
N ALA A 90 -0.28 -6.59 -11.47
CA ALA A 90 -0.91 -7.90 -11.66
C ALA A 90 -0.04 -9.02 -11.09
N ASP A 91 1.28 -8.86 -11.17
CA ASP A 91 2.27 -9.78 -10.65
C ASP A 91 2.83 -9.31 -9.29
N ARG A 92 2.69 -10.19 -8.30
CA ARG A 92 3.20 -9.99 -6.94
C ARG A 92 4.72 -9.89 -6.90
N GLU A 93 5.42 -10.64 -7.74
CA GLU A 93 6.88 -10.64 -7.78
C GLU A 93 7.40 -9.27 -8.25
N VAL A 94 6.72 -8.66 -9.23
CA VAL A 94 7.03 -7.30 -9.70
C VAL A 94 6.81 -6.28 -8.58
N ALA A 95 5.66 -6.34 -7.89
CA ALA A 95 5.41 -5.48 -6.72
C ALA A 95 6.45 -5.69 -5.61
N THR A 96 6.86 -6.94 -5.38
CA THR A 96 7.85 -7.30 -4.35
C THR A 96 9.24 -6.73 -4.69
N ARG A 97 9.64 -6.76 -5.97
CA ARG A 97 10.90 -6.14 -6.42
C ARG A 97 10.93 -4.65 -6.11
N VAL A 98 9.86 -3.93 -6.46
CA VAL A 98 9.74 -2.49 -6.13
C VAL A 98 9.76 -2.25 -4.62
N ALA A 99 9.04 -3.05 -3.84
CA ALA A 99 9.02 -2.95 -2.38
C ALA A 99 10.42 -3.13 -1.75
N GLN A 100 11.21 -4.07 -2.27
CA GLN A 100 12.57 -4.36 -1.80
C GLN A 100 13.54 -3.21 -2.03
N GLU A 101 13.42 -2.52 -3.18
CA GLU A 101 14.24 -1.34 -3.47
C GLU A 101 13.94 -0.16 -2.54
N LEU A 102 12.70 -0.08 -2.03
CA LEU A 102 12.25 0.97 -1.10
C LEU A 102 12.64 0.71 0.37
N GLU A 103 13.23 -0.44 0.70
CA GLU A 103 13.58 -0.79 2.09
C GLU A 103 14.55 0.19 2.74
N ALA A 104 15.44 0.81 1.94
CA ALA A 104 16.37 1.82 2.42
C ALA A 104 15.67 3.13 2.83
N VAL A 105 14.45 3.36 2.34
CA VAL A 105 13.64 4.56 2.61
C VAL A 105 12.70 4.32 3.78
N SER A 106 12.05 3.17 3.84
CA SER A 106 11.16 2.79 4.94
C SER A 106 11.19 1.28 5.17
N SER A 107 11.47 0.87 6.41
CA SER A 107 11.43 -0.54 6.81
C SER A 107 10.00 -1.11 6.88
N ASN A 108 9.00 -0.23 6.88
CA ASN A 108 7.58 -0.55 7.04
C ASN A 108 6.89 -0.90 5.71
N VAL A 109 7.59 -0.74 4.59
CA VAL A 109 7.06 -1.06 3.26
C VAL A 109 6.66 -2.54 3.20
N CYS A 110 5.54 -2.81 2.52
CA CYS A 110 5.03 -4.14 2.24
C CYS A 110 4.19 -4.17 0.95
N VAL A 111 3.94 -5.38 0.45
CA VAL A 111 3.05 -5.62 -0.69
C VAL A 111 1.67 -6.03 -0.17
N LEU A 112 0.62 -5.38 -0.67
CA LEU A 112 -0.75 -5.59 -0.22
C LEU A 112 -1.64 -6.05 -1.38
N PRO A 113 -2.35 -7.18 -1.25
CA PRO A 113 -3.41 -7.51 -2.19
C PRO A 113 -4.58 -6.55 -2.00
N VAL A 114 -5.12 -6.03 -3.10
CA VAL A 114 -6.18 -5.01 -3.11
C VAL A 114 -7.12 -5.21 -4.28
N TRP A 115 -8.42 -5.02 -4.02
CA TRP A 115 -9.42 -4.95 -5.08
C TRP A 115 -9.37 -3.57 -5.75
N PRO A 116 -9.40 -3.47 -7.11
CA PRO A 116 -9.25 -2.19 -7.81
C PRO A 116 -10.21 -1.10 -7.33
N ARG A 117 -11.44 -1.48 -6.98
CA ARG A 117 -12.44 -0.54 -6.43
C ARG A 117 -12.01 0.07 -5.10
N HIS A 118 -11.30 -0.67 -4.26
CA HIS A 118 -10.77 -0.16 -3.00
C HIS A 118 -9.61 0.81 -3.22
N ALA A 119 -8.67 0.44 -4.10
CA ALA A 119 -7.58 1.34 -4.50
C ALA A 119 -8.11 2.65 -5.10
N TRP A 120 -9.14 2.59 -5.95
CA TRP A 120 -9.83 3.77 -6.46
C TRP A 120 -10.42 4.64 -5.34
N ARG A 121 -11.13 4.05 -4.37
CA ARG A 121 -11.70 4.80 -3.24
C ARG A 121 -10.63 5.46 -2.38
N ASN A 122 -9.49 4.78 -2.18
CA ASN A 122 -8.36 5.34 -1.45
C ASN A 122 -7.80 6.57 -2.19
N LEU A 123 -7.63 6.47 -3.50
CA LEU A 123 -7.15 7.58 -4.33
C LEU A 123 -8.14 8.76 -4.32
N VAL A 124 -9.44 8.49 -4.45
CA VAL A 124 -10.49 9.53 -4.34
C VAL A 124 -10.43 10.24 -2.99
N ALA A 125 -10.31 9.49 -1.89
CA ALA A 125 -10.20 10.06 -0.55
C ALA A 125 -8.93 10.91 -0.39
N PHE A 126 -7.81 10.45 -0.95
CA PHE A 126 -6.57 11.22 -0.97
C PHE A 126 -6.75 12.56 -1.68
N HIS A 127 -7.25 12.56 -2.92
CA HIS A 127 -7.47 13.81 -3.70
C HIS A 127 -8.50 14.74 -3.04
N ALA A 128 -9.58 14.19 -2.50
CA ALA A 128 -10.60 14.97 -1.81
C ALA A 128 -10.05 15.72 -0.59
N ALA A 129 -9.07 15.14 0.13
CA ALA A 129 -8.41 15.81 1.26
C ALA A 129 -7.63 17.07 0.83
N TRP A 130 -7.24 17.16 -0.43
CA TRP A 130 -6.51 18.29 -1.02
C TRP A 130 -7.41 19.20 -1.87
N GLY A 131 -8.73 18.98 -1.88
CA GLY A 131 -9.69 19.75 -2.67
C GLY A 131 -9.55 19.58 -4.18
N ALA A 132 -8.95 18.47 -4.64
CA ALA A 132 -8.78 18.15 -6.05
C ALA A 132 -9.73 17.02 -6.49
N ASP A 133 -10.10 17.04 -7.78
CA ASP A 133 -10.85 15.94 -8.38
C ASP A 133 -9.89 14.81 -8.82
N PRO A 134 -10.14 13.55 -8.41
CA PRO A 134 -9.32 12.42 -8.82
C PRO A 134 -9.56 12.11 -10.30
N GLU A 135 -8.49 12.06 -11.09
CA GLU A 135 -8.58 11.64 -12.49
C GLU A 135 -8.44 10.11 -12.60
N PRO A 136 -9.32 9.39 -13.31
CA PRO A 136 -9.27 7.92 -13.42
C PRO A 136 -7.94 7.36 -13.93
N ARG A 137 -7.23 8.10 -14.78
CA ARG A 137 -5.89 7.74 -15.30
C ARG A 137 -4.81 7.59 -14.22
N LYS A 138 -5.08 8.07 -13.01
CA LYS A 138 -4.18 7.99 -11.85
C LYS A 138 -4.27 6.64 -11.12
N LEU A 139 -5.11 5.71 -11.57
CA LEU A 139 -5.11 4.31 -11.16
C LEU A 139 -4.79 3.45 -12.38
N PHE A 140 -3.67 2.72 -12.36
CA PHE A 140 -3.23 1.93 -13.51
C PHE A 140 -2.48 0.66 -13.10
N VAL A 141 -2.46 -0.31 -14.01
CA VAL A 141 -1.75 -1.59 -13.82
C VAL A 141 -0.41 -1.50 -14.52
N VAL A 142 0.68 -1.65 -13.77
CA VAL A 142 2.05 -1.35 -14.21
C VAL A 142 2.58 -2.37 -15.22
N ASP A 143 2.26 -3.63 -15.00
CA ASP A 143 2.71 -4.79 -15.78
C ASP A 143 1.64 -5.28 -16.78
N ALA A 144 0.59 -4.48 -16.99
CA ALA A 144 -0.33 -4.70 -18.10
C ALA A 144 0.34 -4.26 -19.40
N ALA A 145 0.73 -5.24 -20.22
CA ALA A 145 1.52 -5.09 -21.44
C ALA A 145 1.05 -3.94 -22.35
N ASP A 146 1.82 -2.86 -22.36
CA ASP A 146 1.90 -1.89 -23.46
C ASP A 146 3.32 -1.98 -24.04
N GLU A 147 3.45 -2.39 -25.30
CA GLU A 147 4.74 -2.67 -25.94
C GLU A 147 5.56 -1.39 -26.23
N GLU A 148 4.95 -0.21 -26.14
CA GLU A 148 5.59 1.06 -26.50
C GLU A 148 6.54 1.59 -25.42
N LEU A 149 6.34 1.21 -24.14
CA LEU A 149 7.14 1.67 -23.00
C LEU A 149 7.80 0.48 -22.29
N PRO A 150 9.14 0.41 -22.18
CA PRO A 150 9.80 -0.66 -21.45
C PRO A 150 9.38 -0.69 -19.98
N LEU A 151 8.94 -1.85 -19.50
CA LEU A 151 8.48 -2.04 -18.12
C LEU A 151 9.49 -1.54 -17.08
N ASP A 152 10.79 -1.79 -17.28
CA ASP A 152 11.82 -1.35 -16.34
C ASP A 152 11.90 0.19 -16.22
N ALA A 153 11.68 0.93 -17.31
CA ALA A 153 11.64 2.40 -17.26
C ALA A 153 10.43 2.91 -16.48
N VAL A 154 9.27 2.26 -16.65
CA VAL A 154 8.05 2.58 -15.88
C VAL A 154 8.26 2.27 -14.39
N LEU A 155 8.94 1.17 -14.07
CA LEU A 155 9.22 0.77 -12.69
C LEU A 155 10.17 1.74 -11.98
N ASP A 156 11.19 2.25 -12.68
CA ASP A 156 12.09 3.27 -12.12
C ASP A 156 11.32 4.55 -11.76
N GLU A 157 10.45 5.05 -12.66
CA GLU A 157 9.64 6.25 -12.39
C GLU A 157 8.68 6.04 -11.22
N ILE A 158 8.03 4.87 -11.15
CA ILE A 158 7.12 4.52 -10.06
C ILE A 158 7.87 4.43 -8.74
N ARG A 159 9.04 3.77 -8.71
CA ARG A 159 9.87 3.68 -7.51
C ARG A 159 10.23 5.07 -7.00
N ASP A 160 10.70 5.94 -7.88
CA ASP A 160 11.09 7.30 -7.50
C ASP A 160 9.89 8.09 -6.94
N GLY A 161 8.72 7.94 -7.54
CA GLY A 161 7.48 8.55 -7.04
C GLY A 161 7.04 8.01 -5.67
N LEU A 162 7.15 6.70 -5.44
CA LEU A 162 6.86 6.07 -4.14
C LEU A 162 7.85 6.53 -3.07
N GLU A 163 9.14 6.59 -3.39
CA GLU A 163 10.20 7.07 -2.51
C GLU A 163 9.94 8.50 -2.03
N VAL A 164 9.55 9.40 -2.94
CA VAL A 164 9.19 10.78 -2.60
C VAL A 164 8.01 10.82 -1.63
N THR A 165 6.94 10.07 -1.88
CA THR A 165 5.79 10.00 -0.98
C THR A 165 6.19 9.48 0.40
N LEU A 166 6.98 8.41 0.47
CA LEU A 166 7.43 7.82 1.72
C LEU A 166 8.24 8.82 2.54
N ARG A 167 9.22 9.49 1.92
CA ARG A 167 10.00 10.54 2.60
C ARG A 167 9.12 11.67 3.13
N ALA A 168 8.17 12.14 2.33
CA ALA A 168 7.24 13.19 2.75
C ALA A 168 6.38 12.76 3.95
N ARG A 169 5.91 11.51 3.97
CA ARG A 169 5.17 10.94 5.10
C ARG A 169 6.03 10.83 6.36
N THR A 170 7.29 10.37 6.23
CA THR A 170 8.23 10.31 7.35
C THR A 170 8.43 11.69 7.97
N LEU A 171 8.68 12.72 7.14
CA LEU A 171 8.81 14.10 7.61
C LEU A 171 7.53 14.60 8.28
N ALA A 172 6.36 14.32 7.71
CA ALA A 172 5.08 14.72 8.29
C ALA A 172 4.75 13.98 9.61
N ARG A 173 5.44 12.89 9.93
CA ARG A 173 5.31 12.13 11.17
C ARG A 173 6.45 12.44 12.16
N ASP A 174 7.45 13.22 11.77
CA ASP A 174 8.59 13.61 12.60
C ASP A 174 8.18 14.77 13.54
N PRO A 175 8.06 14.53 14.85
CA PRO A 175 7.62 15.55 15.80
C PRO A 175 8.56 16.75 15.85
N ASP A 176 9.87 16.53 15.71
CA ASP A 176 10.89 17.57 15.81
C ASP A 176 10.84 18.48 14.57
N PHE A 177 10.65 17.89 13.39
CA PHE A 177 10.44 18.62 12.15
C PHE A 177 9.12 19.41 12.17
N LEU A 178 8.04 18.82 12.69
CA LEU A 178 6.77 19.52 12.84
C LEU A 178 6.87 20.70 13.81
N GLU A 179 7.61 20.55 14.92
CA GLU A 179 7.91 21.65 15.86
C GLU A 179 8.77 22.74 15.17
N GLU A 180 9.77 22.37 14.37
CA GLU A 180 10.56 23.32 13.59
C GLU A 180 9.72 24.09 12.55
N VAL A 181 8.80 23.42 11.87
CA VAL A 181 7.85 24.04 10.94
C VAL A 181 6.90 24.98 11.67
N ASP A 182 6.36 24.58 12.81
CA ASP A 182 5.47 25.42 13.64
C ASP A 182 6.21 26.66 14.19
N LEU A 183 7.45 26.49 14.66
CA LEU A 183 8.34 27.58 15.08
C LEU A 183 8.66 28.56 13.93
N ARG A 184 8.83 28.05 12.71
CA ARG A 184 9.00 28.89 11.52
C ARG A 184 7.71 29.65 11.21
N LEU A 185 6.56 28.97 11.21
CA LEU A 185 5.24 29.55 10.89
C LEU A 185 4.79 30.60 11.92
N THR A 186 5.08 30.40 13.21
CA THR A 186 4.87 31.41 14.26
C THR A 186 5.74 32.65 14.09
N GLY A 187 6.87 32.55 13.38
CA GLY A 187 7.67 33.69 12.94
C GLY A 187 7.06 34.48 11.76
N TYR A 188 6.07 33.92 11.05
CA TYR A 188 5.41 34.55 9.90
C TYR A 188 4.09 35.26 10.24
N THR A 189 3.55 35.11 11.45
CA THR A 189 2.17 35.52 11.75
C THR A 189 1.92 36.99 12.08
N ASP A 190 2.92 37.89 12.17
CA ASP A 190 2.58 39.30 12.48
C ASP A 190 3.48 40.42 11.89
N ALA A 191 4.56 40.13 11.14
CA ALA A 191 5.54 41.17 10.79
C ALA A 191 5.77 41.46 9.29
N ARG A 192 5.10 40.78 8.35
CA ARG A 192 5.37 40.97 6.90
C ARG A 192 4.14 40.90 6.01
N LEU A 193 3.13 41.71 6.29
CA LEU A 193 2.23 42.19 5.24
C LEU A 193 2.62 43.65 4.93
N PRO A 194 3.03 43.99 3.69
CA PRO A 194 3.20 45.39 3.30
C PRO A 194 1.84 46.09 3.44
N GLN A 195 1.84 47.23 4.14
CA GLN A 195 0.66 48.10 4.28
C GLN A 195 0.23 48.69 2.95
#